data_AF-A0A371CPK9-F1
#
_entry.id   AF-A0A371CPK9-F1
#
_cell.length_a   1.000
_cell.length_b   1.000
_cell.length_c   1.000
_cell.angle_alpha   90.00
_cell.angle_beta   90.00
_cell.angle_gamma   90.00
#
_symmetry.space_group_name_H-M   'P 1'
#
loop_
_entity.id
_entity.type
_entity.pdbx_description
1 polymer ?
#
loop_
_entity_poly.entity_id
_entity_poly.type
_entity_poly.pdbx_seq_one_letter_code
_entity_poly.pdbx_strand_id
1 'polypeptide(L)'
;MSILIRSHTVSDFVTSRPSMRMLSNSSAASTTGIYTPEDMNTPNPSLASLVQSQPGGAAETLPHVDEAGAQTLIPADGTGQSPHLQNLARVLLFVPWCVTVGGAIVLFPSQLDRIVFRAGYIDPIAPGLRRFQFWHDMGPVYVKIFLAVLVAAWSLSIEWGAIVSALVAARFIYVWQWFAPQTCCLQERIGVCDMESLWLVVQEPDYLQQQLELAGITEEDFEETQPESGAGSEETQSENAAAPEGAGNDTEVSSEDCNGSL
;
A
#
# COMPACT_ATOMS: atom_id res chain seq x y z
N MET A 1 -25.60 40.31 31.82
CA MET A 1 -24.64 39.49 31.08
C MET A 1 -25.43 38.68 30.06
N SER A 2 -25.43 39.10 28.79
CA SER A 2 -26.14 38.39 27.72
C SER A 2 -25.17 37.43 27.05
N ILE A 3 -25.52 36.15 27.06
CA ILE A 3 -24.80 35.08 26.38
C ILE A 3 -25.30 35.05 24.94
N LEU A 4 -24.41 35.42 24.01
CA LEU A 4 -24.64 35.40 22.58
C LEU A 4 -24.34 33.99 22.07
N ILE A 5 -25.38 33.18 21.89
CA ILE A 5 -25.28 31.86 21.28
C ILE A 5 -25.22 32.06 19.76
N ARG A 6 -24.05 31.79 19.18
CA ARG A 6 -23.83 31.83 17.73
C ARG A 6 -24.07 30.41 17.19
N SER A 7 -25.26 30.15 16.69
CA SER A 7 -25.58 28.94 15.96
C SER A 7 -24.92 29.01 14.58
N HIS A 8 -23.84 28.23 14.40
CA HIS A 8 -23.30 27.95 13.08
C HIS A 8 -24.18 26.87 12.45
N THR A 9 -25.08 27.27 11.55
CA THR A 9 -25.77 26.33 10.67
C THR A 9 -24.75 25.82 9.66
N VAL A 10 -24.28 24.58 9.88
CA VAL A 10 -23.60 23.79 8.86
C VAL A 10 -24.58 23.65 7.70
N SER A 11 -24.24 24.25 6.56
CA SER A 11 -24.96 24.02 5.31
C SER A 11 -24.59 22.64 4.82
N ASP A 12 -25.55 21.72 4.87
CA ASP A 12 -25.49 20.45 4.15
C ASP A 12 -25.19 20.76 2.67
N PHE A 13 -24.00 20.39 2.21
CA PHE A 13 -23.66 20.45 0.81
C PHE A 13 -24.40 19.30 0.13
N VAL A 14 -25.63 19.57 -0.28
CA VAL A 14 -26.40 18.69 -1.17
C VAL A 14 -25.58 18.51 -2.43
N THR A 15 -25.05 17.30 -2.60
CA THR A 15 -24.45 16.79 -3.83
C THR A 15 -25.45 16.96 -4.96
N SER A 16 -25.35 18.10 -5.65
CA SER A 16 -26.09 18.38 -6.85
C SER A 16 -25.50 17.50 -7.94
N ARG A 17 -26.06 16.30 -8.12
CA ARG A 17 -25.83 15.47 -9.32
C ARG A 17 -26.06 16.37 -10.55
N PRO A 18 -25.06 16.61 -11.42
CA PRO A 18 -25.38 17.04 -12.76
C PRO A 18 -26.11 15.86 -13.42
N SER A 19 -27.42 16.02 -13.56
CA SER A 19 -28.26 15.20 -14.43
C SER A 19 -27.62 15.20 -15.82
N MET A 20 -26.92 14.11 -16.15
CA MET A 20 -26.52 13.84 -17.52
C MET A 20 -27.80 13.73 -18.34
N ARG A 21 -28.06 14.78 -19.14
CA ARG A 21 -28.92 14.69 -20.31
C ARG A 21 -28.42 13.54 -21.16
N MET A 22 -29.15 12.42 -21.12
CA MET A 22 -29.13 11.46 -22.22
C MET A 22 -29.59 12.19 -23.48
N LEU A 23 -28.64 12.55 -24.33
CA LEU A 23 -28.91 12.81 -25.73
C LEU A 23 -29.13 11.45 -26.40
N SER A 24 -30.41 11.15 -26.61
CA SER A 24 -30.88 10.08 -27.47
C SER A 24 -30.27 10.25 -28.86
N ASN A 25 -29.27 9.43 -29.19
CA ASN A 25 -28.96 9.15 -30.59
C ASN A 25 -29.70 7.87 -30.98
N SER A 26 -30.83 8.11 -31.64
CA SER A 26 -31.62 7.14 -32.38
C SER A 26 -30.74 6.52 -33.48
N SER A 27 -30.44 5.23 -33.38
CA SER A 27 -30.05 4.39 -34.51
C SER A 27 -30.54 2.98 -34.24
N ALA A 28 -31.50 2.57 -35.06
CA ALA A 28 -32.24 1.33 -34.95
C ALA A 28 -31.36 0.09 -35.10
N ALA A 29 -31.49 -0.84 -34.15
CA ALA A 29 -31.39 -2.28 -34.37
C ALA A 29 -32.12 -2.99 -33.22
N SER A 30 -33.45 -3.04 -33.34
CA SER A 30 -34.33 -3.81 -32.49
C SER A 30 -34.11 -5.30 -32.78
N THR A 31 -33.64 -6.06 -31.79
CA THR A 31 -33.86 -7.52 -31.76
C THR A 31 -34.34 -7.87 -30.34
N THR A 32 -35.63 -7.70 -30.12
CA THR A 32 -36.32 -8.18 -28.92
C THR A 32 -36.56 -9.68 -29.10
N GLY A 33 -35.68 -10.50 -28.52
CA GLY A 33 -35.95 -11.92 -28.31
C GLY A 33 -36.96 -12.08 -27.17
N ILE A 34 -38.15 -12.56 -27.51
CA ILE A 34 -39.20 -12.96 -26.56
C ILE A 34 -38.68 -14.17 -25.79
N TYR A 35 -38.49 -14.03 -24.47
CA TYR A 35 -38.20 -15.16 -23.58
C TYR A 35 -39.53 -15.82 -23.20
N THR A 36 -39.78 -17.02 -23.71
CA THR A 36 -40.86 -17.91 -23.26
C THR A 36 -40.33 -18.80 -22.13
N PRO A 37 -40.98 -18.85 -20.95
CA PRO A 37 -40.54 -19.66 -19.82
C PRO A 37 -41.15 -21.07 -19.90
N GLU A 38 -40.77 -21.86 -20.91
CA GLU A 38 -41.16 -23.28 -21.00
C GLU A 38 -40.03 -24.08 -21.65
N ASP A 39 -39.00 -24.45 -20.87
CA ASP A 39 -38.35 -25.76 -20.98
C ASP A 39 -37.25 -25.88 -19.91
N MET A 40 -37.56 -26.60 -18.84
CA MET A 40 -36.68 -26.81 -17.69
C MET A 40 -36.09 -28.23 -17.69
N ASN A 41 -35.69 -28.77 -18.85
CA ASN A 41 -35.16 -30.13 -18.93
C ASN A 41 -34.28 -30.43 -20.16
N THR A 42 -33.25 -29.63 -20.41
CA THR A 42 -32.17 -30.01 -21.33
C THR A 42 -30.82 -30.11 -20.60
N PRO A 43 -30.23 -31.32 -20.47
CA PRO A 43 -28.90 -31.48 -19.90
C PRO A 43 -27.84 -30.89 -20.84
N ASN A 44 -26.94 -30.11 -20.25
CA ASN A 44 -25.85 -29.39 -20.91
C ASN A 44 -24.82 -30.39 -21.49
N PRO A 45 -24.60 -30.48 -22.82
CA PRO A 45 -23.76 -31.52 -23.42
C PRO A 45 -22.27 -31.14 -23.59
N SER A 46 -21.71 -30.23 -22.78
CA SER A 46 -20.35 -29.70 -22.98
C SER A 46 -19.24 -30.35 -22.13
N LEU A 47 -19.52 -31.40 -21.35
CA LEU A 47 -18.50 -32.10 -20.54
C LEU A 47 -18.06 -33.49 -21.07
N ALA A 48 -18.54 -33.91 -22.24
CA ALA A 48 -18.29 -35.27 -22.76
C ALA A 48 -17.09 -35.40 -23.73
N SER A 49 -16.27 -34.36 -23.93
CA SER A 49 -15.26 -34.34 -25.01
C SER A 49 -13.79 -34.40 -24.56
N LEU A 50 -13.48 -34.77 -23.32
CA LEU A 50 -12.08 -34.85 -22.86
C LEU A 50 -11.80 -36.11 -22.04
N VAL A 51 -12.30 -37.24 -22.53
CA VAL A 51 -11.86 -38.57 -22.10
C VAL A 51 -11.72 -39.45 -23.35
N GLN A 52 -10.59 -40.16 -23.43
CA GLN A 52 -10.14 -41.14 -24.44
C GLN A 52 -9.57 -40.53 -25.73
N SER A 53 -8.32 -40.80 -26.12
CA SER A 53 -7.49 -41.99 -25.89
C SER A 53 -6.08 -41.78 -26.47
N GLN A 54 -5.01 -42.21 -25.78
CA GLN A 54 -3.86 -42.80 -26.48
C GLN A 54 -3.08 -43.81 -25.62
N PRO A 55 -2.75 -45.00 -26.16
CA PRO A 55 -2.14 -46.12 -25.45
C PRO A 55 -0.61 -46.20 -25.65
N GLY A 56 0.08 -46.66 -24.59
CA GLY A 56 1.08 -47.74 -24.62
C GLY A 56 2.35 -47.60 -25.49
N GLY A 57 3.50 -47.48 -24.79
CA GLY A 57 4.86 -47.77 -25.29
C GLY A 57 5.67 -46.49 -25.50
N ALA A 58 6.89 -46.29 -24.98
CA ALA A 58 7.87 -47.20 -24.42
C ALA A 58 8.71 -46.45 -23.37
N ALA A 59 9.38 -47.23 -22.52
CA ALA A 59 10.31 -46.76 -21.50
C ALA A 59 11.46 -45.94 -22.09
N GLU A 60 11.52 -44.65 -21.75
CA GLU A 60 12.76 -43.88 -21.68
C GLU A 60 12.76 -43.04 -20.39
N THR A 61 13.33 -43.65 -19.36
CA THR A 61 13.93 -43.01 -18.20
C THR A 61 14.87 -41.88 -18.63
N LEU A 62 14.60 -40.63 -18.25
CA LEU A 62 15.52 -39.49 -18.12
C LEU A 62 14.81 -38.35 -17.34
N PRO A 63 15.56 -37.45 -16.69
CA PRO A 63 15.51 -37.29 -15.25
C PRO A 63 14.48 -36.26 -14.77
N HIS A 64 13.91 -36.58 -13.62
CA HIS A 64 13.36 -35.65 -12.66
C HIS A 64 14.40 -34.56 -12.38
N VAL A 65 14.23 -33.41 -13.02
CA VAL A 65 14.86 -32.17 -12.57
C VAL A 65 14.06 -31.76 -11.35
N ASP A 66 14.51 -32.20 -10.19
CA ASP A 66 14.28 -31.50 -8.94
C ASP A 66 14.81 -30.07 -9.15
N GLU A 67 13.91 -29.14 -9.51
CA GLU A 67 14.20 -27.72 -9.38
C GLU A 67 14.18 -27.42 -7.89
N ALA A 68 15.36 -27.70 -7.33
CA ALA A 68 15.78 -27.47 -5.97
C ALA A 68 15.22 -26.14 -5.49
N GLY A 69 14.54 -26.20 -4.35
CA GLY A 69 14.24 -25.02 -3.58
C GLY A 69 15.48 -24.15 -3.54
N ALA A 70 15.33 -22.92 -4.02
CA ALA A 70 16.17 -21.81 -3.61
C ALA A 70 15.91 -21.55 -2.12
N GLN A 71 16.24 -22.54 -1.28
CA GLN A 71 16.84 -22.28 0.00
C GLN A 71 18.09 -21.49 -0.35
N THR A 72 17.95 -20.17 -0.25
CA THR A 72 19.07 -19.26 -0.06
C THR A 72 19.97 -19.93 0.96
N LEU A 73 21.03 -20.55 0.46
CA LEU A 73 22.19 -21.00 1.20
C LEU A 73 22.71 -19.73 1.87
N ILE A 74 22.17 -19.42 3.04
CA ILE A 74 22.85 -18.57 4.01
C ILE A 74 24.13 -19.34 4.28
N PRO A 75 25.31 -18.83 3.88
CA PRO A 75 26.54 -19.48 4.25
C PRO A 75 26.54 -19.56 5.77
N ALA A 76 26.56 -20.79 6.29
CA ALA A 76 26.83 -21.09 7.68
C ALA A 76 28.30 -20.78 7.94
N ASP A 77 28.66 -19.50 7.86
CA ASP A 77 29.99 -19.02 8.21
C ASP A 77 29.98 -18.70 9.69
N GLY A 78 30.74 -19.50 10.44
CA GLY A 78 30.76 -19.59 11.89
C GLY A 78 31.42 -18.40 12.57
N THR A 79 31.02 -17.18 12.24
CA THR A 79 31.30 -16.04 13.12
C THR A 79 30.26 -16.04 14.22
N GLY A 80 30.65 -16.47 15.42
CA GLY A 80 29.91 -16.20 16.65
C GLY A 80 29.87 -14.71 16.93
N GLN A 81 29.16 -13.95 16.08
CA GLN A 81 28.82 -12.56 16.31
C GLN A 81 27.92 -12.54 17.53
N SER A 82 28.47 -12.02 18.62
CA SER A 82 27.68 -11.75 19.81
C SER A 82 26.48 -10.90 19.41
N PRO A 83 25.28 -11.20 19.92
CA PRO A 83 24.04 -10.49 19.56
C PRO A 83 24.15 -8.97 19.76
N HIS A 84 25.07 -8.53 20.62
CA HIS A 84 25.42 -7.12 20.83
C HIS A 84 26.00 -6.42 19.59
N LEU A 85 26.87 -7.07 18.81
CA LEU A 85 27.45 -6.44 17.62
C LEU A 85 26.40 -6.26 16.52
N GLN A 86 25.48 -7.22 16.38
CA GLN A 86 24.38 -7.12 15.42
C GLN A 86 23.42 -5.98 15.78
N ASN A 87 23.09 -5.83 17.05
CA ASN A 87 22.24 -4.74 17.54
C ASN A 87 22.94 -3.37 17.36
N LEU A 88 24.24 -3.28 17.66
CA LEU A 88 25.00 -2.05 17.46
C LEU A 88 25.07 -1.64 15.98
N ALA A 89 25.30 -2.60 15.08
CA ALA A 89 25.33 -2.34 13.64
C ALA A 89 23.96 -1.84 13.13
N ARG A 90 22.86 -2.42 13.60
CA ARG A 90 21.50 -1.95 13.27
C ARG A 90 21.26 -0.51 13.74
N VAL A 91 21.67 -0.19 14.97
CA VAL A 91 21.52 1.18 15.51
C VAL A 91 22.36 2.19 14.71
N LEU A 92 23.58 1.83 14.33
CA LEU A 92 24.45 2.70 13.52
C LEU A 92 23.92 2.89 12.09
N LEU A 93 23.30 1.86 11.51
CA LEU A 93 22.71 1.92 10.18
C LEU A 93 21.29 2.53 10.16
N PHE A 94 20.66 2.71 11.32
CA PHE A 94 19.35 3.33 11.46
C PHE A 94 19.36 4.80 11.01
N VAL A 95 20.35 5.60 11.43
CA VAL A 95 20.41 7.02 11.07
C VAL A 95 20.60 7.20 9.55
N PRO A 96 21.57 6.54 8.89
CA PRO A 96 21.65 6.53 7.43
C PRO A 96 20.35 6.08 6.77
N TRP A 97 19.69 5.05 7.30
CA TRP A 97 18.42 4.58 6.77
C TRP A 97 17.32 5.65 6.88
N CYS A 98 17.15 6.33 8.01
CA CYS A 98 16.20 7.45 8.16
C CYS A 98 16.45 8.57 7.13
N VAL A 99 17.71 8.89 6.86
CA VAL A 99 18.09 9.87 5.84
C VAL A 99 17.72 9.38 4.44
N THR A 100 17.93 8.09 4.14
CA THR A 100 17.52 7.51 2.85
C THR A 100 16.01 7.50 2.68
N VAL A 101 15.23 7.23 3.73
CA VAL A 101 13.77 7.29 3.70
C VAL A 101 13.30 8.72 3.45
N GLY A 102 13.80 9.71 4.20
CA GLY A 102 13.46 11.12 3.97
C GLY A 102 13.84 11.61 2.58
N GLY A 103 15.01 11.19 2.08
CA GLY A 103 15.44 11.46 0.71
C GLY A 103 14.56 10.80 -0.33
N ALA A 104 14.12 9.55 -0.10
CA ALA A 104 13.20 8.84 -0.99
C ALA A 104 11.83 9.51 -1.06
N ILE A 105 11.29 9.99 0.08
CA ILE A 105 10.03 10.76 0.13
C ILE A 105 10.12 11.97 -0.79
N VAL A 106 11.22 12.71 -0.71
CA VAL A 106 11.42 13.95 -1.47
C VAL A 106 11.71 13.67 -2.95
N LEU A 107 12.55 12.67 -3.26
CA LEU A 107 13.17 12.51 -4.58
C LEU A 107 12.61 11.35 -5.43
N PHE A 108 12.11 10.29 -4.79
CA PHE A 108 11.72 9.03 -5.44
C PHE A 108 10.53 8.36 -4.71
N PRO A 109 9.35 8.99 -4.67
CA PRO A 109 8.22 8.47 -3.93
C PRO A 109 7.75 7.09 -4.45
N SER A 110 7.99 6.77 -5.72
CA SER A 110 7.66 5.47 -6.30
C SER A 110 8.50 4.30 -5.76
N GLN A 111 9.63 4.59 -5.10
CA GLN A 111 10.50 3.55 -4.51
C GLN A 111 10.35 3.44 -2.99
N LEU A 112 9.42 4.19 -2.38
CA LEU A 112 9.24 4.20 -0.93
C LEU A 112 8.95 2.83 -0.36
N ASP A 113 8.03 2.09 -0.99
CA ASP A 113 7.65 0.74 -0.57
C ASP A 113 8.89 -0.17 -0.40
N ARG A 114 9.77 -0.13 -1.39
CA ARG A 114 10.99 -0.94 -1.41
C ARG A 114 12.04 -0.48 -0.39
N ILE A 115 12.13 0.81 -0.08
CA ILE A 115 13.15 1.35 0.83
C ILE A 115 12.72 1.22 2.29
N VAL A 116 11.43 1.41 2.57
CA VAL A 116 10.89 1.46 3.93
C VAL A 116 10.58 0.06 4.43
N PHE A 117 9.73 -0.69 3.72
CA PHE A 117 9.21 -1.97 4.21
C PHE A 117 10.17 -3.14 3.95
N ARG A 118 11.00 -3.06 2.90
CA ARG A 118 11.96 -4.14 2.59
C ARG A 118 13.26 -4.08 3.39
N ALA A 119 13.55 -2.96 4.06
CA ALA A 119 14.78 -2.81 4.82
C ALA A 119 14.77 -3.59 6.16
N GLY A 120 13.60 -4.05 6.61
CA GLY A 120 13.45 -4.83 7.85
C GLY A 120 13.60 -4.02 9.14
N TYR A 121 13.52 -2.69 9.05
CA TYR A 121 13.46 -1.80 10.23
C TYR A 121 12.04 -1.56 10.73
N ILE A 122 11.05 -1.69 9.84
CA ILE A 122 9.63 -1.54 10.14
C ILE A 122 8.92 -2.78 9.61
N ASP A 123 7.94 -3.27 10.36
CA ASP A 123 7.09 -4.36 9.93
C ASP A 123 6.26 -3.97 8.69
N PRO A 124 5.99 -4.91 7.77
CA PRO A 124 5.19 -4.62 6.58
C PRO A 124 3.78 -4.17 7.00
N ILE A 125 3.44 -2.91 6.72
CA ILE A 125 2.12 -2.34 6.98
C ILE A 125 1.24 -2.64 5.76
N ALA A 126 0.08 -3.25 6.02
CA ALA A 126 -0.91 -3.51 4.98
C ALA A 126 -1.32 -2.20 4.28
N PRO A 127 -1.51 -2.21 2.94
CA PRO A 127 -1.97 -1.04 2.21
C PRO A 127 -3.34 -0.56 2.73
N GLY A 128 -3.61 0.74 2.58
CA GLY A 128 -4.85 1.38 3.04
C GLY A 128 -4.64 2.42 4.14
N LEU A 129 -5.68 2.64 4.96
CA LEU A 129 -5.71 3.75 5.94
C LEU A 129 -4.57 3.67 6.98
N ARG A 130 -4.16 2.46 7.41
CA ARG A 130 -3.04 2.29 8.34
C ARG A 130 -1.71 2.79 7.76
N ARG A 131 -1.47 2.50 6.47
CA ARG A 131 -0.26 2.97 5.77
C ARG A 131 -0.31 4.49 5.55
N PHE A 132 -1.48 5.04 5.29
CA PHE A 132 -1.68 6.49 5.25
C PHE A 132 -1.38 7.16 6.60
N GLN A 133 -1.89 6.60 7.70
CA GLN A 133 -1.62 7.10 9.05
C GLN A 133 -0.14 7.04 9.41
N PHE A 134 0.53 5.93 9.07
CA PHE A 134 1.98 5.85 9.21
C PHE A 134 2.70 7.00 8.48
N TRP A 135 2.33 7.31 7.24
CA TRP A 135 2.93 8.41 6.49
C TRP A 135 2.59 9.79 7.05
N HIS A 136 1.37 9.97 7.56
CA HIS A 136 0.96 11.19 8.25
C HIS A 136 1.84 11.47 9.47
N ASP A 137 2.07 10.45 10.30
CA ASP A 137 2.80 10.62 11.57
C ASP A 137 4.31 10.66 11.37
N MET A 138 4.86 9.74 10.56
CA MET A 138 6.30 9.54 10.42
C MET A 138 6.91 10.28 9.23
N GLY A 139 6.14 10.52 8.17
CA GLY A 139 6.61 11.19 6.95
C GLY A 139 7.30 12.53 7.22
N PRO A 140 6.65 13.46 7.95
CA PRO A 140 7.26 14.75 8.29
C PRO A 140 8.55 14.63 9.11
N VAL A 141 8.67 13.60 9.96
CA VAL A 141 9.87 13.36 10.78
C VAL A 141 11.05 12.95 9.89
N TYR A 142 10.85 12.01 8.98
CA TYR A 142 11.91 11.58 8.04
C TYR A 142 12.37 12.73 7.13
N VAL A 143 11.44 13.54 6.61
CA VAL A 143 11.77 14.70 5.79
C VAL A 143 12.59 15.72 6.59
N LYS A 144 12.22 16.01 7.84
CA LYS A 144 13.00 16.91 8.72
C LYS A 144 14.42 16.40 8.96
N ILE A 145 14.59 15.10 9.20
CA ILE A 145 15.91 14.48 9.38
C ILE A 145 16.77 14.64 8.12
N PHE A 146 16.20 14.35 6.94
CA PHE A 146 16.88 14.52 5.66
C PHE A 146 17.32 15.98 5.42
N LEU A 147 16.42 16.94 5.65
CA LEU A 147 16.75 18.37 5.51
C LEU A 147 17.81 18.82 6.52
N ALA A 148 17.78 18.33 7.76
CA ALA A 148 18.81 18.64 8.75
C ALA A 148 20.20 18.15 8.31
N VAL A 149 20.29 16.95 7.73
CA VAL A 149 21.54 16.43 7.16
C VAL A 149 22.00 17.25 5.95
N LEU A 150 21.08 17.71 5.11
CA LEU A 150 21.40 18.58 3.98
C LEU A 150 21.98 19.94 4.45
N VAL A 151 21.43 20.53 5.50
CA VAL A 151 21.94 21.76 6.14
C VAL A 151 23.28 21.52 6.85
N ALA A 152 23.46 20.36 7.48
CA ALA A 152 24.74 19.98 8.05
C ALA A 152 25.83 19.86 6.95
N ALA A 153 25.49 19.26 5.81
CA ALA A 153 26.40 19.17 4.66
C ALA A 153 26.81 20.54 4.12
N TRP A 154 25.89 21.51 4.08
CA TRP A 154 26.20 22.92 3.78
C TRP A 154 27.23 23.53 4.72
N SER A 155 27.17 23.13 6.00
CA SER A 155 28.09 23.65 7.03
C SER A 155 29.50 23.07 6.90
N LEU A 156 29.65 21.87 6.31
CA LEU A 156 30.95 21.25 6.04
C LEU A 156 31.64 21.85 4.81
N SER A 157 30.88 22.08 3.73
CA SER A 157 31.37 22.74 2.52
C SER A 157 30.22 23.40 1.77
N ILE A 158 30.29 24.73 1.66
CA ILE A 158 29.25 25.54 1.00
C ILE A 158 29.13 25.16 -0.48
N GLU A 159 30.25 24.91 -1.18
CA GLU A 159 30.25 24.57 -2.61
C GLU A 159 29.53 23.25 -2.88
N TRP A 160 29.90 22.18 -2.17
CA TRP A 160 29.26 20.87 -2.30
C TRP A 160 27.82 20.89 -1.81
N GLY A 161 27.56 21.57 -0.69
CA GLY A 161 26.21 21.75 -0.16
C GLY A 161 25.28 22.40 -1.19
N ALA A 162 25.72 23.50 -1.81
CA ALA A 162 24.95 24.20 -2.83
C ALA A 162 24.63 23.28 -4.03
N ILE A 163 25.63 22.56 -4.55
CA ILE A 163 25.43 21.63 -5.68
C ILE A 163 24.42 20.52 -5.31
N VAL A 164 24.61 19.87 -4.16
CA VAL A 164 23.71 18.78 -3.74
C VAL A 164 22.30 19.30 -3.52
N SER A 165 22.14 20.44 -2.83
CA SER A 165 20.82 21.03 -2.61
C SER A 165 20.13 21.47 -3.90
N ALA A 166 20.88 21.99 -4.89
CA ALA A 166 20.34 22.34 -6.20
C ALA A 166 19.87 21.09 -6.96
N LEU A 167 20.62 19.99 -6.91
CA LEU A 167 20.21 18.71 -7.51
C LEU A 167 18.97 18.13 -6.83
N VAL A 168 18.93 18.18 -5.48
CA VAL A 168 17.78 17.74 -4.68
C VAL A 168 16.54 18.57 -5.03
N ALA A 169 16.66 19.90 -5.06
CA ALA A 169 15.57 20.80 -5.41
C ALA A 169 15.10 20.61 -6.86
N ALA A 170 16.03 20.48 -7.82
CA ALA A 170 15.71 20.24 -9.22
C ALA A 170 14.94 18.92 -9.40
N ARG A 171 15.38 17.86 -8.71
CA ARG A 171 14.70 16.56 -8.75
C ARG A 171 13.34 16.61 -8.06
N PHE A 172 13.23 17.28 -6.93
CA PHE A 172 11.95 17.49 -6.24
C PHE A 172 10.96 18.20 -7.16
N ILE A 173 11.33 19.36 -7.72
CA ILE A 173 10.47 20.09 -8.65
C ILE A 173 10.10 19.18 -9.84
N TYR A 174 11.07 18.46 -10.40
CA TYR A 174 10.80 17.58 -11.54
C TYR A 174 9.76 16.50 -11.24
N VAL A 175 9.86 15.84 -10.08
CA VAL A 175 8.95 14.76 -9.67
C VAL A 175 7.56 15.29 -9.30
N TRP A 176 7.51 16.40 -8.55
CA TRP A 176 6.26 16.90 -7.98
C TRP A 176 5.48 17.84 -8.91
N GLN A 177 6.13 18.50 -9.88
CA GLN A 177 5.42 19.41 -10.80
C GLN A 177 4.43 18.69 -11.74
N TRP A 178 4.70 17.42 -12.06
CA TRP A 178 3.86 16.62 -12.96
C TRP A 178 2.83 15.78 -12.21
N PHE A 179 2.88 15.79 -10.88
CA PHE A 179 1.98 15.00 -10.08
C PHE A 179 0.60 15.65 -10.01
N ALA A 180 -0.39 14.97 -10.57
CA ALA A 180 -1.79 15.35 -10.48
C ALA A 180 -2.56 14.22 -9.78
N PRO A 181 -3.10 14.45 -8.55
CA PRO A 181 -3.86 13.42 -7.85
C PRO A 181 -5.15 13.10 -8.60
N GLN A 182 -5.48 11.81 -8.69
CA GLN A 182 -6.72 11.36 -9.32
C GLN A 182 -7.89 11.54 -8.35
N THR A 183 -8.67 12.60 -8.53
CA THR A 183 -9.75 12.96 -7.60
C THR A 183 -10.97 12.04 -7.66
N CYS A 184 -11.17 11.27 -8.74
CA CYS A 184 -12.37 10.46 -8.91
C CYS A 184 -12.45 9.22 -8.02
N CYS A 185 -11.31 8.71 -7.55
CA CYS A 185 -11.21 7.47 -6.75
C CYS A 185 -10.25 7.62 -5.56
N LEU A 186 -10.05 8.85 -5.08
CA LEU A 186 -9.06 9.16 -4.05
C LEU A 186 -9.23 8.28 -2.80
N GLN A 187 -10.47 8.13 -2.32
CA GLN A 187 -10.81 7.36 -1.12
C GLN A 187 -10.26 5.93 -1.15
N GLU A 188 -10.39 5.26 -2.30
CA GLU A 188 -10.06 3.84 -2.45
C GLU A 188 -8.56 3.62 -2.71
N ARG A 189 -7.84 4.65 -3.19
CA ARG A 189 -6.40 4.58 -3.45
C ARG A 189 -5.53 5.06 -2.28
N ILE A 190 -6.13 5.66 -1.25
CA ILE A 190 -5.40 6.09 -0.05
C ILE A 190 -4.66 4.91 0.56
N GLY A 191 -3.35 5.07 0.76
CA GLY A 191 -2.46 4.05 1.29
C GLY A 191 -2.12 2.89 0.35
N VAL A 192 -2.64 2.89 -0.89
CA VAL A 192 -2.17 2.00 -1.97
C VAL A 192 -1.04 2.69 -2.73
N CYS A 193 -1.19 3.98 -3.06
CA CYS A 193 -0.12 4.79 -3.63
C CYS A 193 0.49 5.72 -2.56
N ASP A 194 1.75 5.46 -2.20
CA ASP A 194 2.48 6.28 -1.21
C ASP A 194 2.58 7.75 -1.63
N MET A 195 2.71 8.01 -2.94
CA MET A 195 2.84 9.37 -3.47
C MET A 195 1.56 10.20 -3.27
N GLU A 196 0.39 9.60 -3.52
CA GLU A 196 -0.92 10.24 -3.27
C GLU A 196 -1.13 10.47 -1.77
N SER A 197 -0.75 9.48 -0.96
CA SER A 197 -0.80 9.56 0.50
C SER A 197 0.04 10.73 1.03
N LEU A 198 1.29 10.84 0.59
CA LEU A 198 2.19 11.94 0.98
C LEU A 198 1.72 13.30 0.48
N TRP A 199 1.18 13.37 -0.73
CA TRP A 199 0.63 14.61 -1.27
C TRP A 199 -0.54 15.11 -0.40
N LEU A 200 -1.45 14.21 0.00
CA LEU A 200 -2.56 14.54 0.89
C LEU A 200 -2.09 15.02 2.27
N VAL A 201 -1.10 14.34 2.87
CA VAL A 201 -0.52 14.75 4.16
C VAL A 201 0.04 16.18 4.10
N VAL A 202 0.65 16.56 2.99
CA VAL A 202 1.21 17.91 2.80
C VAL A 202 0.13 18.95 2.55
N GLN A 203 -0.90 18.60 1.76
CA GLN A 203 -1.90 19.56 1.30
C GLN A 203 -3.04 19.78 2.31
N GLU A 204 -3.47 18.72 2.99
CA GLU A 204 -4.61 18.70 3.90
C GLU A 204 -4.27 17.82 5.12
N PRO A 205 -3.50 18.32 6.11
CA PRO A 205 -3.10 17.53 7.27
C PRO A 205 -4.30 17.05 8.10
N ASP A 206 -5.38 17.85 8.15
CA ASP A 206 -6.59 17.53 8.91
C ASP A 206 -7.48 16.47 8.22
N TYR A 207 -7.16 16.08 6.99
CA TYR A 207 -7.95 15.13 6.20
C TYR A 207 -8.04 13.75 6.86
N LEU A 208 -6.95 13.30 7.48
CA LEU A 208 -6.92 12.03 8.20
C LEU A 208 -7.93 12.03 9.35
N GLN A 209 -7.93 13.10 10.15
CA GLN A 209 -8.85 13.27 11.28
C GLN A 209 -10.31 13.19 10.80
N GLN A 210 -10.60 13.87 9.69
CA GLN A 210 -11.95 13.88 9.10
C GLN A 210 -12.37 12.48 8.63
N GLN A 211 -11.45 11.71 8.06
CA GLN A 211 -11.72 10.34 7.61
C GLN A 211 -11.95 9.37 8.77
N LEU A 212 -11.18 9.48 9.86
CA LEU A 212 -11.41 8.67 11.06
C LEU A 212 -12.77 9.00 11.69
N GLU A 213 -13.11 10.29 11.78
CA GLU A 213 -14.41 10.75 12.30
C GLU A 213 -15.57 10.21 11.44
N LEU A 214 -15.44 10.26 10.11
CA LEU A 214 -16.43 9.70 9.17
C LEU A 214 -16.55 8.18 9.25
N ALA A 215 -15.44 7.49 9.45
CA ALA A 215 -15.43 6.04 9.60
C ALA A 215 -15.98 5.57 10.96
N GLY A 216 -16.16 6.50 11.92
CA GLY A 216 -16.52 6.18 13.29
C GLY A 216 -15.45 5.35 14.00
N ILE A 217 -14.22 5.36 13.49
CA ILE A 217 -13.08 4.65 14.07
C ILE A 217 -12.42 5.61 15.04
N THR A 218 -12.47 5.29 16.32
CA THR A 218 -11.74 6.04 17.34
C THR A 218 -10.27 5.65 17.31
N GLU A 219 -9.35 6.57 17.63
CA GLU A 219 -7.91 6.27 17.65
C GLU A 219 -7.57 5.05 18.52
N GLU A 220 -8.39 4.79 19.54
CA GLU A 220 -8.28 3.65 20.45
C GLU A 220 -8.36 2.29 19.71
N ASP A 221 -9.11 2.20 18.60
CA ASP A 221 -9.29 0.96 17.84
C ASP A 221 -8.02 0.54 17.06
N PHE A 222 -7.11 1.49 16.80
CA PHE A 222 -5.85 1.21 16.11
C PHE A 222 -4.74 0.75 17.06
N GLU A 223 -4.76 1.21 18.31
CA GLU A 223 -3.74 0.87 19.31
C GLU A 223 -3.90 -0.58 19.80
N GLU A 224 -5.13 -1.10 19.87
CA GLU A 224 -5.44 -2.43 20.40
C GLU A 224 -4.99 -3.60 19.49
N THR A 225 -4.53 -3.33 18.25
CA THR A 225 -4.03 -4.39 17.37
C THR A 225 -2.53 -4.60 17.39
N GLN A 226 -1.75 -3.84 18.18
CA GLN A 226 -0.39 -4.30 18.47
C GLN A 226 -0.50 -5.48 19.43
N PRO A 227 -0.12 -6.71 19.02
CA PRO A 227 -0.02 -7.79 19.98
C PRO A 227 1.01 -7.33 20.99
N GLU A 228 0.56 -7.03 22.22
CA GLU A 228 1.47 -6.85 23.33
C GLU A 228 2.43 -8.04 23.27
N SER A 229 3.69 -7.79 22.92
CA SER A 229 4.76 -8.78 23.10
C SER A 229 5.05 -8.86 24.61
N GLY A 230 4.00 -9.03 25.39
CA GLY A 230 4.04 -9.45 26.77
C GLY A 230 4.56 -10.87 26.75
N ALA A 231 5.74 -11.03 27.30
CA ALA A 231 6.27 -12.29 27.79
C ALA A 231 5.29 -12.88 28.84
N GLY A 232 4.17 -13.42 28.37
CA GLY A 232 3.30 -14.30 29.13
C GLY A 232 3.83 -15.71 28.94
N SER A 233 4.50 -16.20 29.99
CA SER A 233 4.87 -17.61 30.08
C SER A 233 3.65 -18.49 29.81
N GLU A 234 3.91 -19.55 29.05
CA GLU A 234 3.05 -20.69 28.79
C GLU A 234 2.22 -21.08 30.02
N GLU A 235 0.89 -21.04 29.88
CA GLU A 235 0.08 -22.11 30.45
C GLU A 235 -0.97 -22.55 29.43
N THR A 236 -0.63 -23.69 28.83
CA THR A 236 -1.40 -24.57 27.96
C THR A 236 -2.88 -24.68 28.35
N GLN A 237 -3.80 -24.29 27.47
CA GLN A 237 -5.08 -25.00 27.38
C GLN A 237 -5.61 -25.05 25.95
N SER A 238 -5.63 -26.28 25.45
CA SER A 238 -6.16 -26.72 24.17
C SER A 238 -7.69 -26.67 24.20
N GLU A 239 -8.32 -25.94 23.29
CA GLU A 239 -9.72 -26.19 22.93
C GLU A 239 -9.96 -25.89 21.44
N ASN A 240 -10.38 -26.93 20.73
CA ASN A 240 -10.75 -26.96 19.31
C ASN A 240 -12.02 -26.14 19.07
N ALA A 241 -12.02 -25.27 18.04
CA ALA A 241 -13.27 -24.86 17.38
C ALA A 241 -13.04 -24.48 15.91
N ALA A 242 -14.01 -24.90 15.09
CA ALA A 242 -13.99 -25.01 13.64
C ALA A 242 -13.96 -23.67 12.87
N ALA A 243 -13.31 -23.70 11.70
CA ALA A 243 -13.24 -22.60 10.75
C ALA A 243 -14.46 -22.60 9.77
N PRO A 244 -14.99 -21.43 9.40
CA PRO A 244 -15.82 -21.28 8.22
C PRO A 244 -14.95 -20.91 7.00
N GLU A 245 -15.13 -21.67 5.91
CA GLU A 245 -14.60 -21.35 4.58
C GLU A 245 -15.28 -20.09 4.04
N GLY A 246 -14.52 -18.99 3.97
CA GLY A 246 -14.92 -17.75 3.30
C GLY A 246 -13.97 -17.47 2.15
N ALA A 247 -14.45 -17.65 0.93
CA ALA A 247 -13.72 -17.39 -0.30
C ALA A 247 -13.33 -15.91 -0.42
N GLY A 248 -12.03 -15.62 -0.29
CA GLY A 248 -11.43 -14.34 -0.65
C GLY A 248 -11.17 -14.30 -2.14
N ASN A 249 -11.84 -13.40 -2.85
CA ASN A 249 -11.45 -13.00 -4.21
C ASN A 249 -10.27 -12.02 -4.08
N ASP A 250 -9.06 -12.54 -4.19
CA ASP A 250 -7.84 -11.74 -4.27
C ASP A 250 -7.82 -11.02 -5.62
N THR A 251 -8.35 -9.80 -5.64
CA THR A 251 -8.14 -8.89 -6.76
C THR A 251 -6.78 -8.26 -6.53
N GLU A 252 -5.74 -8.88 -7.09
CA GLU A 252 -4.37 -8.39 -7.06
C GLU A 252 -4.31 -7.07 -7.85
N VAL A 253 -4.54 -5.95 -7.17
CA VAL A 253 -4.38 -4.61 -7.75
C VAL A 253 -2.88 -4.40 -7.94
N SER A 254 -2.42 -4.57 -9.17
CA SER A 254 -1.01 -4.43 -9.53
C SER A 254 -0.52 -3.02 -9.18
N SER A 255 0.52 -2.93 -8.33
CA SER A 255 1.13 -1.66 -7.93
C SER A 255 1.77 -0.87 -9.08
N GLU A 256 1.81 -1.43 -10.29
CA GLU A 256 2.28 -0.77 -11.51
C GLU A 256 1.40 0.42 -11.94
N ASP A 257 0.12 0.44 -11.56
CA ASP A 257 -0.81 1.54 -11.92
C ASP A 257 -0.62 2.83 -11.09
N CYS A 258 0.25 2.83 -10.08
CA CYS A 258 0.62 4.06 -9.37
C CYS A 258 1.62 4.93 -10.16
N ASN A 259 2.32 4.37 -11.14
CA ASN A 259 3.15 5.15 -12.06
C ASN A 259 2.24 5.71 -13.16
N GLY A 260 1.51 6.78 -12.87
CA GLY A 260 0.91 7.61 -13.91
C GLY A 260 2.00 7.90 -14.96
N SER A 261 1.77 7.48 -16.20
CA SER A 261 2.75 7.51 -17.29
C SER A 261 3.50 8.84 -17.32
N LEU A 262 4.80 8.79 -17.02
CA LEU A 262 5.77 9.85 -17.33
C LEU A 262 6.00 9.92 -18.85
#